data_AF-A0A954BC76-F1
#
_entry.id   AF-A0A954BC76-F1
#
_cell.length_a   1.000
_cell.length_b   1.000
_cell.length_c   1.000
_cell.angle_alpha   90.00
_cell.angle_beta   90.00
_cell.angle_gamma   90.00
#
_symmetry.space_group_name_H-M   'P 1'
#
loop_
_entity.id
_entity.type
_entity.pdbx_description
1 polymer ?
#
loop_
_entity_poly.entity_id
_entity_poly.type
_entity_poly.pdbx_seq_one_letter_code
_entity_poly.pdbx_strand_id
1 'polypeptide(L)'
;MKKQIRGLVAAPCCAVIALMAYSAQADEASSEKDKWDVAAPPLPVRQVPIDVEEGTWMNVDVSPDGRTIAFDLLGDIYVMPFAGGTATRIAEGLPFEMQPRFSPDGKKIAFTSDRGGGDNIWVMNTDGS
;
A
#
# COMPACT_ATOMS: atom_id res chain seq x y z
N MET A 1 -62.29 -10.57 -40.91
CA MET A 1 -63.25 -9.52 -41.32
C MET A 1 -62.72 -8.16 -40.89
N LYS A 2 -62.78 -7.18 -41.82
CA LYS A 2 -62.69 -5.71 -41.68
C LYS A 2 -61.36 -5.03 -41.25
N LYS A 3 -60.85 -4.28 -42.23
CA LYS A 3 -59.90 -3.15 -42.20
C LYS A 3 -60.45 -1.95 -41.43
N GLN A 4 -59.57 -1.11 -40.86
CA GLN A 4 -59.70 0.36 -40.81
C GLN A 4 -58.29 0.99 -40.62
N ILE A 5 -58.01 2.06 -41.38
CA ILE A 5 -56.77 2.84 -41.43
C ILE A 5 -57.14 4.28 -41.09
N ARG A 6 -56.43 4.95 -40.17
CA ARG A 6 -56.14 6.42 -40.09
C ARG A 6 -54.98 6.57 -39.09
N GLY A 7 -53.96 7.43 -39.19
CA GLY A 7 -53.54 8.48 -40.11
C GLY A 7 -52.21 9.04 -39.56
N LEU A 8 -51.37 9.54 -40.45
CA LEU A 8 -50.00 10.06 -40.24
C LEU A 8 -49.99 11.41 -39.48
N VAL A 9 -49.01 11.69 -38.58
CA VAL A 9 -48.16 12.92 -38.56
C VAL A 9 -46.86 12.65 -37.76
N ALA A 10 -45.74 13.15 -38.32
CA ALA A 10 -44.35 13.20 -37.82
C ALA A 10 -44.21 13.78 -36.39
N ALA A 11 -43.12 13.65 -35.63
CA ALA A 11 -41.71 13.84 -35.95
C ALA A 11 -40.82 13.36 -34.75
N PRO A 12 -39.50 13.22 -34.90
CA PRO A 12 -38.65 12.40 -34.05
C PRO A 12 -38.14 13.19 -32.83
N CYS A 13 -38.54 12.81 -31.63
CA CYS A 13 -37.93 13.34 -30.40
C CYS A 13 -37.94 12.30 -29.26
N CYS A 14 -37.65 11.04 -29.57
CA CYS A 14 -37.47 10.01 -28.54
C CYS A 14 -36.15 9.23 -28.69
N ALA A 15 -35.52 9.23 -29.88
CA ALA A 15 -34.23 8.56 -30.05
C ALA A 15 -33.06 9.30 -29.36
N VAL A 16 -33.16 10.62 -29.19
CA VAL A 16 -32.07 11.41 -28.56
C VAL A 16 -32.10 11.31 -27.03
N ILE A 17 -33.29 11.26 -26.42
CA ILE A 17 -33.42 11.15 -24.95
C ILE A 17 -33.00 9.75 -24.46
N ALA A 18 -33.30 8.71 -25.24
CA ALA A 18 -32.83 7.35 -24.93
C ALA A 18 -31.30 7.20 -25.07
N LEU A 19 -30.66 7.98 -25.97
CA LEU A 19 -29.21 7.97 -26.12
C LEU A 19 -28.49 8.74 -25.00
N MET A 20 -29.07 9.86 -24.53
CA MET A 20 -28.48 10.66 -23.45
C MET A 20 -28.63 10.03 -22.06
N ALA A 21 -29.67 9.25 -21.83
CA ALA A 21 -29.81 8.46 -20.60
C ALA A 21 -28.83 7.27 -20.57
N TYR A 22 -28.47 6.71 -21.73
CA TYR A 22 -27.49 5.62 -21.81
C TYR A 22 -26.06 6.11 -21.56
N SER A 23 -25.72 7.33 -22.00
CA SER A 23 -24.40 7.92 -21.73
C SER A 23 -24.22 8.34 -20.26
N ALA A 24 -25.29 8.81 -19.59
CA ALA A 24 -25.21 9.19 -18.18
C ALA A 24 -25.01 7.98 -17.25
N GLN A 25 -25.55 6.81 -17.60
CA GLN A 25 -25.35 5.57 -16.83
C GLN A 25 -24.00 4.89 -17.12
N ALA A 26 -23.40 5.16 -18.28
CA ALA A 26 -22.13 4.56 -18.68
C ALA A 26 -20.90 5.25 -18.06
N ASP A 27 -21.01 6.52 -17.68
CA ASP A 27 -19.91 7.26 -17.02
C ASP A 27 -19.79 6.96 -15.52
N GLU A 28 -20.88 6.64 -14.82
CA GLU A 28 -20.83 6.24 -13.40
C GLU A 28 -20.41 4.79 -13.17
N ALA A 29 -20.34 3.98 -14.24
CA ALA A 29 -19.89 2.59 -14.19
C ALA A 29 -18.41 2.43 -14.58
N SER A 30 -17.61 3.50 -14.51
CA SER A 30 -16.16 3.33 -14.36
C SER A 30 -15.91 2.90 -12.92
N SER A 31 -16.04 1.58 -12.70
CA SER A 31 -15.66 0.87 -11.49
C SER A 31 -14.44 1.54 -10.83
N GLU A 32 -14.52 1.82 -9.53
CA GLU A 32 -13.34 1.94 -8.67
C GLU A 32 -12.38 0.81 -9.07
N LYS A 33 -11.40 1.12 -9.91
CA LYS A 33 -10.39 0.13 -10.30
C LYS A 33 -9.66 -0.20 -9.01
N ASP A 34 -9.71 -1.47 -8.62
CA ASP A 34 -9.08 -2.03 -7.43
C ASP A 34 -7.86 -1.21 -7.02
N LYS A 35 -8.00 -0.44 -5.93
CA LYS A 35 -6.92 0.40 -5.42
C LYS A 35 -5.76 -0.53 -5.06
N TRP A 36 -4.66 -0.42 -5.79
CA TRP A 36 -3.47 -1.24 -5.56
C TRP A 36 -2.98 -1.10 -4.11
N ASP A 37 -2.82 -2.23 -3.43
CA ASP A 37 -2.24 -2.33 -2.09
C ASP A 37 -0.92 -3.11 -2.19
N VAL A 38 0.19 -2.42 -1.89
CA VAL A 38 1.54 -3.01 -1.91
C VAL A 38 1.66 -4.14 -0.89
N ALA A 39 0.96 -4.03 0.25
CA ALA A 39 1.00 -5.04 1.30
C ALA A 39 0.14 -6.28 1.01
N ALA A 40 -0.76 -6.20 0.02
CA ALA A 40 -1.70 -7.25 -0.31
C ALA A 40 -1.90 -7.40 -1.84
N PRO A 41 -0.86 -7.74 -2.62
CA PRO A 41 -0.99 -7.93 -4.05
C PRO A 41 -1.92 -9.13 -4.33
N PRO A 42 -2.76 -9.07 -5.37
CA PRO A 42 -3.73 -10.12 -5.71
C PRO A 42 -3.07 -11.30 -6.44
N LEU A 43 -1.94 -11.79 -5.92
CA LEU A 43 -1.15 -12.88 -6.50
C LEU A 43 -0.88 -13.95 -5.43
N PRO A 44 -0.71 -15.23 -5.82
CA PRO A 44 -0.29 -16.27 -4.89
C PRO A 44 1.07 -15.93 -4.26
N VAL A 45 1.12 -15.92 -2.93
CA VAL A 45 2.36 -15.69 -2.16
C VAL A 45 2.83 -17.03 -1.56
N ARG A 46 4.14 -17.23 -1.53
CA ARG A 46 4.76 -18.36 -0.84
C ARG A 46 5.82 -17.84 0.12
N GLN A 47 5.77 -18.30 1.36
CA GLN A 47 6.78 -17.99 2.36
C GLN A 47 8.04 -18.84 2.13
N VAL A 48 9.20 -18.20 2.24
CA VAL A 48 10.52 -18.84 2.17
C VAL A 48 11.24 -18.53 3.48
N PRO A 49 11.60 -19.54 4.29
CA PRO A 49 12.43 -19.29 5.45
C PRO A 49 13.83 -18.89 4.98
N ILE A 50 14.29 -17.72 5.41
CA ILE A 50 15.64 -17.22 5.17
C ILE A 50 16.25 -16.97 6.54
N ASP A 51 17.47 -17.48 6.73
CA ASP A 51 18.28 -17.25 7.92
C ASP A 51 19.57 -16.54 7.48
N VAL A 52 19.88 -15.41 8.12
CA VAL A 52 20.95 -14.49 7.71
C VAL A 52 21.68 -13.96 8.93
N GLU A 53 23.00 -13.99 8.87
CA GLU A 53 23.89 -13.45 9.92
C GLU A 53 24.66 -12.21 9.46
N GLU A 54 24.65 -11.92 8.16
CA GLU A 54 25.35 -10.79 7.55
C GLU A 54 24.53 -10.16 6.43
N GLY A 55 24.78 -8.89 6.16
CA GLY A 55 24.12 -8.13 5.11
C GLY A 55 25.01 -7.03 4.54
N THR A 56 24.69 -6.60 3.32
CA THR A 56 25.34 -5.47 2.65
C THR A 56 24.31 -4.41 2.32
N TRP A 57 24.75 -3.16 2.17
CA TRP A 57 23.87 -2.02 1.83
C TRP A 57 22.78 -1.75 2.88
N MET A 58 23.10 -1.99 4.14
CA MET A 58 22.19 -1.78 5.27
C MET A 58 22.28 -0.34 5.78
N ASN A 59 21.19 0.16 6.36
CA ASN A 59 21.20 1.36 7.20
C ASN A 59 21.08 0.99 8.67
N VAL A 60 21.72 1.80 9.53
CA VAL A 60 21.81 1.55 10.96
C VAL A 60 21.73 2.87 11.74
N ASP A 61 21.05 2.84 12.87
CA ASP A 61 21.02 3.94 13.84
C ASP A 61 21.06 3.40 15.28
N VAL A 62 21.56 4.21 16.20
CA VAL A 62 21.70 3.84 17.62
C VAL A 62 20.70 4.66 18.43
N SER A 63 20.03 4.03 19.39
CA SER A 63 19.10 4.72 20.28
C SER A 63 19.80 5.84 21.05
N PRO A 64 19.10 6.93 21.41
CA PRO A 64 19.73 8.05 22.13
C PRO A 64 20.37 7.66 23.47
N ASP A 65 19.88 6.60 24.12
CA ASP A 65 20.47 6.06 25.35
C ASP A 65 21.63 5.08 25.12
N GLY A 66 21.99 4.81 23.86
CA GLY A 66 23.10 3.95 23.46
C GLY A 66 22.87 2.45 23.66
N ARG A 67 21.64 2.02 23.98
CA ARG A 67 21.36 0.62 24.36
C ARG A 67 20.89 -0.27 23.22
N THR A 68 20.31 0.32 22.18
CA THR A 68 19.63 -0.41 21.11
C THR A 68 20.16 0.06 19.76
N ILE A 69 20.34 -0.88 18.85
CA ILE A 69 20.61 -0.61 17.44
C ILE A 69 19.32 -0.90 16.67
N ALA A 70 18.91 -0.01 15.76
CA ALA A 70 17.92 -0.27 14.74
C ALA A 70 18.60 -0.35 13.38
N PHE A 71 18.21 -1.32 12.56
CA PHE A 71 18.79 -1.50 11.23
C PHE A 71 17.77 -2.14 10.28
N ASP A 72 17.96 -1.91 8.97
CA ASP A 72 17.21 -2.64 7.95
C ASP A 72 18.00 -3.84 7.41
N LEU A 73 17.26 -4.89 7.05
CA LEU A 73 17.79 -6.08 6.40
C LEU A 73 16.69 -6.75 5.56
N LEU A 74 16.95 -6.97 4.27
CA LEU A 74 16.02 -7.57 3.31
C LEU A 74 14.65 -6.87 3.21
N GLY A 75 14.60 -5.56 3.48
CA GLY A 75 13.36 -4.77 3.43
C GLY A 75 12.52 -4.82 4.70
N ASP A 76 13.03 -5.40 5.78
CA ASP A 76 12.42 -5.37 7.11
C ASP A 76 13.28 -4.53 8.07
N ILE A 77 12.67 -3.97 9.12
CA ILE A 77 13.38 -3.26 10.19
C ILE A 77 13.50 -4.15 11.41
N TYR A 78 14.73 -4.24 11.93
CA TYR A 78 15.07 -4.98 13.13
C TYR A 78 15.64 -4.05 14.21
N VAL A 79 15.51 -4.49 15.46
CA VAL A 79 16.21 -3.92 16.61
C VAL A 79 16.98 -4.98 17.36
N MET A 80 18.10 -4.59 17.96
CA MET A 80 18.90 -5.48 18.80
C MET A 80 19.66 -4.71 19.89
N PRO A 81 20.13 -5.37 20.95
CA PRO A 81 21.01 -4.73 21.93
C PRO A 81 22.30 -4.23 21.27
N PHE A 82 22.79 -3.07 21.71
CA PHE A 82 24.04 -2.49 21.20
C PHE A 82 25.26 -3.39 21.43
N ALA A 83 25.23 -4.19 22.49
CA ALA A 83 26.28 -5.16 22.79
C ALA A 83 26.27 -6.40 21.87
N GLY A 84 25.34 -6.51 20.93
CA GLY A 84 25.11 -7.72 20.13
C GLY A 84 24.00 -8.61 20.71
N GLY A 85 23.64 -9.66 19.98
CA GLY A 85 22.65 -10.65 20.40
C GLY A 85 21.59 -10.92 19.34
N THR A 86 20.45 -11.45 19.77
CA THR A 86 19.33 -11.78 18.89
C THR A 86 18.61 -10.50 18.44
N ALA A 87 18.47 -10.31 17.14
CA ALA A 87 17.67 -9.25 16.55
C ALA A 87 16.18 -9.60 16.62
N THR A 88 15.35 -8.58 16.84
CA THR A 88 13.88 -8.67 16.82
C THR A 88 13.37 -7.87 15.63
N ARG A 89 12.58 -8.50 14.76
CA ARG A 89 11.90 -7.81 13.66
C ARG A 89 10.75 -6.98 14.22
N ILE A 90 10.69 -5.69 13.88
CA ILE A 90 9.66 -4.76 14.38
C ILE A 90 8.85 -4.09 13.27
N ALA A 91 9.31 -4.14 12.02
CA ALA A 91 8.51 -3.83 10.85
C ALA A 91 8.77 -4.88 9.77
N GLU A 92 7.70 -5.41 9.18
CA GLU A 92 7.75 -6.50 8.22
C GLU A 92 6.66 -6.36 7.15
N GLY A 93 6.85 -7.04 6.03
CA GLY A 93 5.80 -7.23 5.04
C GLY A 93 6.32 -7.38 3.62
N LEU A 94 5.42 -7.16 2.66
CA LEU A 94 5.79 -6.98 1.27
C LEU A 94 6.32 -5.57 0.93
N PRO A 95 5.85 -4.49 1.60
CA PRO A 95 6.48 -3.19 1.44
C PRO A 95 7.91 -3.21 1.97
N PHE A 96 8.77 -2.37 1.39
CA PHE A 96 10.12 -2.16 1.91
C PHE A 96 10.07 -1.23 3.13
N GLU A 97 10.74 -1.63 4.19
CA GLU A 97 10.88 -0.90 5.44
C GLU A 97 12.37 -0.56 5.63
N MET A 98 12.78 0.69 5.37
CA MET A 98 14.19 1.04 5.23
C MET A 98 14.58 2.31 5.99
N GLN A 99 15.88 2.49 6.21
CA GLN A 99 16.49 3.71 6.77
C GLN A 99 15.93 4.12 8.14
N PRO A 100 15.87 3.21 9.13
CA PRO A 100 15.30 3.53 10.45
C PRO A 100 16.15 4.57 11.18
N ARG A 101 15.51 5.60 11.75
CA ARG A 101 16.13 6.63 12.60
C ARG A 101 15.36 6.81 13.90
N PHE A 102 16.05 6.75 15.04
CA PHE A 102 15.40 7.02 16.32
C PHE A 102 15.02 8.49 16.47
N SER A 103 13.89 8.75 17.13
CA SER A 103 13.56 10.09 17.61
C SER A 103 14.54 10.52 18.72
N PRO A 104 14.76 11.83 18.93
CA PRO A 104 15.67 12.32 19.98
C PRO A 104 15.31 11.88 21.39
N ASP A 105 14.02 11.62 21.66
CA ASP A 105 13.52 11.13 22.94
C ASP A 105 13.54 9.59 23.05
N GLY A 106 13.95 8.88 22.00
CA GLY A 106 14.08 7.42 21.95
C GLY A 106 12.74 6.67 21.97
N LYS A 107 11.61 7.35 21.75
CA LYS A 107 10.27 6.72 21.82
C LYS A 107 9.73 6.27 20.46
N LYS A 108 10.29 6.80 19.38
CA LYS A 108 9.80 6.56 18.01
C LYS A 108 10.94 6.24 17.07
N ILE A 109 10.59 5.63 15.95
CA ILE A 109 11.47 5.40 14.80
C ILE A 109 10.78 6.02 13.59
N ALA A 110 11.50 6.86 12.85
CA ALA A 110 11.14 7.30 11.52
C ALA A 110 11.83 6.41 10.48
N PHE A 111 11.16 6.07 9.39
CA PHE A 111 11.70 5.19 8.35
C PHE A 111 11.04 5.48 7.00
N THR A 112 11.65 5.01 5.91
CA THR A 112 11.10 5.07 4.56
C THR A 112 10.33 3.79 4.27
N SER A 113 9.13 3.91 3.72
CA SER A 113 8.37 2.75 3.24
C SER A 113 7.50 3.06 2.03
N ASP A 114 7.43 2.10 1.12
CA ASP A 114 6.63 2.15 -0.10
C ASP A 114 5.19 1.67 0.10
N ARG A 115 4.79 1.33 1.34
CA ARG A 115 3.43 0.83 1.67
C ARG A 115 2.28 1.72 1.20
N GLY A 116 2.56 3.01 0.94
CA GLY A 116 1.60 3.97 0.39
C GLY A 116 1.51 4.01 -1.14
N GLY A 117 2.20 3.12 -1.86
CA GLY A 117 2.33 3.12 -3.33
C GLY A 117 3.57 3.84 -3.86
N GLY A 118 4.52 4.17 -2.98
CA GLY A 118 5.80 4.84 -3.28
C GLY A 118 6.49 5.29 -2.00
N ASP A 119 7.78 5.61 -2.07
CA ASP A 119 8.60 5.93 -0.90
C ASP A 119 8.09 7.16 -0.15
N ASN A 120 7.67 6.95 1.10
CA ASN A 120 7.25 8.00 2.02
C ASN A 120 7.92 7.82 3.38
N ILE A 121 7.89 8.88 4.20
CA ILE A 121 8.35 8.81 5.59
C ILE A 121 7.20 8.39 6.50
N TRP A 122 7.45 7.35 7.29
CA TRP A 122 6.54 6.78 8.27
C TRP A 122 7.16 6.84 9.66
N VAL A 123 6.31 6.74 10.68
CA VAL A 123 6.75 6.76 12.07
C VAL A 123 6.01 5.68 12.85
N MET A 124 6.75 4.94 13.67
CA MET A 124 6.22 3.94 14.62
C MET A 124 6.85 4.16 16.00
N ASN A 125 6.29 3.52 17.03
CA ASN A 125 6.95 3.38 18.32
C ASN A 125 8.17 2.45 18.20
N THR A 126 9.10 2.53 19.15
CA THR A 126 10.34 1.72 19.11
C THR A 126 10.13 0.21 19.20
N ASP A 127 8.94 -0.24 19.60
CA ASP A 127 8.54 -1.65 19.63
C ASP A 127 7.83 -2.12 18.33
N GLY A 128 7.65 -1.23 17.35
CA GLY A 128 6.99 -1.53 16.08
C GLY A 128 5.50 -1.15 16.00
N SER A 129 4.91 -0.59 17.06
CA SER A 129 3.48 -0.21 17.11
C SER A 129 3.13 1.18 16.59
#